data_AF-A0A0G1I7Z8-F1
#
_entry.id   AF-A0A0G1I7Z8-F1
#
_cell.length_a   1.000
_cell.length_b   1.000
_cell.length_c   1.000
_cell.angle_alpha   90.00
_cell.angle_beta   90.00
_cell.angle_gamma   90.00
#
_symmetry.space_group_name_H-M   'P 1'
#
loop_
_entity.id
_entity.type
_entity.pdbx_description
1 polymer ?
#
loop_
_entity_poly.entity_id
_entity_poly.type
_entity_poly.pdbx_seq_one_letter_code
_entity_poly.pdbx_strand_id
1 'polypeptide(L)'
;MKGIILAGGRATRLRPLTWVISKQLLPVYNKPMIYYSIETLVRAGIKDILIVLAPENSGLFLNLLGTGEEFGVHFSYAIQKEPRGLAEAFIIGEDFLDNDDVTMILGDNIIDEDFSEQIKSFKSGGQIYVKKLDNLEEVKRFGVVELDKDNQVLSIEEKPSQPKSMYVSVGLYTYDHRVVDMAKNLKPSPRGELEINGQDSINNTYLERGELKAYVFDSYWQDAGTFDSLLHAGQHMAEKAKKVKSGRRLLVTGGAGFIGSNFIHYWLKKHPADQIINLDSLTYAGHQESLKDIENNQNYTFVKGDITDPKIVDSLVSQVDMVVHFAAETHVDRSIEDPMIFTRTNVLGTQTLLEAAKKYGSRFHHISTDEVFGALKLNSKNKFNGKTKYNPNSPYSASKASSDHLVMSYHTTFGLPVTITNCSNNFGPFQDTEKFIPRAITNLLDGKNILIYGDGRYIRDWMYVEDHCRAIEMVLLKGKIGGSYTVGGMKKDVSNLQVAKKILKIMKLPPNRIEYITDRPGHDRRYAVSWKKINKELGWEPKEPFYKRLKETVAWYRANKWWWQDMKITSENFYNHQP
;
A
#
# COMPACT_ATOMS: atom_id res chain seq x y z
N MET A 1 21.96 0.52 26.65
CA MET A 1 21.51 1.89 26.30
C MET A 1 20.04 2.04 26.60
N LYS A 2 19.69 3.02 27.43
CA LYS A 2 18.32 3.32 27.90
C LYS A 2 17.84 4.68 27.42
N GLY A 3 16.54 4.91 27.49
CA GLY A 3 15.89 6.14 27.05
C GLY A 3 15.43 7.00 28.22
N ILE A 4 15.51 8.33 28.08
CA ILE A 4 14.83 9.28 28.96
C ILE A 4 13.98 10.24 28.13
N ILE A 5 12.71 10.43 28.51
CA ILE A 5 11.81 11.44 27.93
C ILE A 5 11.45 12.48 29.00
N LEU A 6 11.68 13.76 28.69
CA LEU A 6 11.30 14.86 29.59
C LEU A 6 9.93 15.43 29.28
N ALA A 7 9.00 15.31 30.23
CA ALA A 7 7.63 15.83 30.13
C ALA A 7 7.19 16.64 31.37
N GLY A 8 8.16 17.22 32.10
CA GLY A 8 7.92 17.99 33.34
C GLY A 8 7.69 19.51 33.17
N GLY A 9 7.74 20.05 31.95
CA GLY A 9 7.69 21.50 31.73
C GLY A 9 6.30 22.13 31.89
N ARG A 10 6.19 23.23 32.67
CA ARG A 10 4.94 23.99 32.89
C ARG A 10 4.33 24.67 31.65
N ALA A 11 5.11 24.84 30.59
CA ALA A 11 4.65 25.30 29.28
C ALA A 11 3.76 26.58 29.31
N THR A 12 4.24 27.63 29.98
CA THR A 12 3.47 28.87 30.22
C THR A 12 3.05 29.61 28.95
N ARG A 13 3.80 29.46 27.86
CA ARG A 13 3.53 30.06 26.53
C ARG A 13 2.30 29.47 25.81
N LEU A 14 1.78 28.34 26.29
CA LEU A 14 0.60 27.65 25.75
C LEU A 14 -0.64 27.78 26.65
N ARG A 15 -0.60 28.69 27.64
CA ARG A 15 -1.78 29.00 28.43
C ARG A 15 -2.85 29.67 27.55
N PRO A 16 -4.14 29.40 27.76
CA PRO A 16 -4.71 28.67 28.91
C PRO A 16 -4.75 27.14 28.76
N LEU A 17 -4.39 26.55 27.61
CA LEU A 17 -4.47 25.09 27.40
C LEU A 17 -3.71 24.31 28.47
N THR A 18 -2.53 24.82 28.83
CA THR A 18 -1.65 24.19 29.81
C THR A 18 -2.03 24.42 31.28
N TRP A 19 -3.17 25.06 31.54
CA TRP A 19 -3.80 25.04 32.88
C TRP A 19 -4.50 23.72 33.18
N VAL A 20 -4.98 23.02 32.15
CA VAL A 20 -5.82 21.82 32.31
C VAL A 20 -5.04 20.55 32.00
N ILE A 21 -4.03 20.63 31.12
CA ILE A 21 -3.30 19.46 30.64
C ILE A 21 -1.83 19.79 30.36
N SER A 22 -0.94 18.81 30.51
CA SER A 22 0.46 18.93 30.08
C SER A 22 0.56 19.18 28.58
N LYS A 23 1.52 20.03 28.14
CA LYS A 23 1.72 20.30 26.70
C LYS A 23 2.05 19.03 25.91
N GLN A 24 2.76 18.08 26.50
CA GLN A 24 3.15 16.83 25.85
C GLN A 24 1.96 15.90 25.59
N LEU A 25 0.80 16.18 26.19
CA LEU A 25 -0.45 15.46 25.93
C LEU A 25 -1.38 16.21 24.96
N LEU A 26 -1.01 17.42 24.54
CA LEU A 26 -1.77 18.13 23.50
C LEU A 26 -1.67 17.39 22.16
N PRO A 27 -2.74 17.40 21.34
CA PRO A 27 -2.74 16.73 20.07
C PRO A 27 -1.84 17.46 19.06
N VAL A 28 -1.04 16.68 18.34
CA VAL A 28 -0.36 17.12 17.11
C VAL A 28 -0.88 16.22 16.00
N TYR A 29 -1.71 16.82 15.13
CA TYR A 29 -2.49 16.12 14.12
C TYR A 29 -3.40 15.03 14.73
N ASN A 30 -3.02 13.75 14.65
CA ASN A 30 -3.86 12.61 15.02
C ASN A 30 -3.39 11.85 16.26
N LYS A 31 -2.39 12.35 17.00
CA LYS A 31 -1.87 11.71 18.22
C LYS A 31 -1.29 12.72 19.22
N PRO A 32 -1.12 12.36 20.50
CA PRO A 32 -0.49 13.22 21.50
C PRO A 32 0.97 13.54 21.15
N MET A 33 1.43 14.74 21.51
CA MET A 33 2.79 15.23 21.22
C MET A 33 3.91 14.28 21.72
N ILE A 34 3.75 13.67 22.90
CA ILE A 34 4.75 12.75 23.46
C ILE A 34 4.99 11.49 22.61
N TYR A 35 4.02 11.09 21.79
CA TYR A 35 4.15 9.88 20.96
C TYR A 35 5.28 10.04 19.94
N TYR A 36 5.54 11.25 19.46
CA TYR A 36 6.61 11.50 18.50
C TYR A 36 7.99 11.21 19.12
N SER A 37 8.23 11.64 20.36
CA SER A 37 9.48 11.38 21.06
C SER A 37 9.63 9.89 21.42
N ILE A 38 8.54 9.23 21.83
CA ILE A 38 8.52 7.78 22.06
C ILE A 38 8.90 7.02 20.79
N GLU A 39 8.26 7.35 19.66
CA GLU A 39 8.55 6.73 18.37
C GLU A 39 10.01 6.92 17.93
N THR A 40 10.61 8.08 18.19
CA THR A 40 12.04 8.32 17.91
C THR A 40 12.92 7.33 18.67
N LEU A 41 12.71 7.13 19.98
CA LEU A 41 13.51 6.19 20.78
C LEU A 41 13.22 4.72 20.40
N VAL A 42 11.96 4.37 20.17
CA VAL A 42 11.54 3.02 19.78
C VAL A 42 12.16 2.61 18.45
N ARG A 43 12.16 3.50 17.45
CA ARG A 43 12.81 3.26 16.14
C ARG A 43 14.31 3.02 16.28
N ALA A 44 14.96 3.79 17.15
CA ALA A 44 16.36 3.61 17.48
C ALA A 44 16.66 2.27 18.19
N GLY A 45 15.63 1.52 18.58
CA GLY A 45 15.75 0.21 19.20
C GLY A 45 15.87 0.25 20.73
N ILE A 46 15.62 1.40 21.35
CA ILE A 46 15.65 1.55 22.81
C ILE A 46 14.39 0.92 23.39
N LYS A 47 14.58 -0.05 24.30
CA LYS A 47 13.48 -0.84 24.88
C LYS A 47 13.05 -0.39 26.26
N ASP A 48 13.96 0.16 27.06
CA ASP A 48 13.68 0.63 28.40
C ASP A 48 13.71 2.16 28.39
N ILE A 49 12.59 2.80 28.72
CA ILE A 49 12.42 4.25 28.64
C ILE A 49 11.85 4.79 29.95
N LEU A 50 12.56 5.72 30.56
CA LEU A 50 12.09 6.49 31.72
C LEU A 50 11.41 7.78 31.27
N ILE A 51 10.20 8.03 31.76
CA ILE A 51 9.45 9.26 31.51
C ILE A 51 9.46 10.11 32.78
N VAL A 52 10.10 11.28 32.70
CA VAL A 52 10.20 12.24 33.81
C VAL A 52 9.03 13.23 33.73
N LEU A 53 8.18 13.21 34.74
CA LEU A 53 6.88 13.89 34.77
C LEU A 53 6.81 14.95 35.86
N ALA A 54 6.00 15.99 35.61
CA ALA A 54 5.57 16.91 36.67
C ALA A 54 4.44 16.27 37.51
N PRO A 55 4.35 16.55 38.83
CA PRO A 55 3.36 15.93 39.71
C PRO A 55 1.92 16.12 39.22
N GLU A 56 1.60 17.31 38.72
CA GLU A 56 0.23 17.77 38.45
C GLU A 56 -0.47 16.98 37.35
N ASN A 57 0.29 16.40 36.42
CA ASN A 57 -0.26 15.68 35.25
C ASN A 57 0.13 14.19 35.21
N SER A 58 0.81 13.69 36.24
CA SER A 58 1.39 12.34 36.24
C SER A 58 0.39 11.21 35.95
N GLY A 59 -0.80 11.28 36.55
CA GLY A 59 -1.87 10.30 36.33
C GLY A 59 -2.37 10.23 34.88
N LEU A 60 -2.35 11.35 34.14
CA LEU A 60 -2.78 11.36 32.74
C LEU A 60 -1.79 10.60 31.83
N PHE A 61 -0.49 10.70 32.10
CA PHE A 61 0.52 9.94 31.38
C PHE A 61 0.40 8.44 31.66
N LEU A 62 0.21 8.06 32.93
CA LEU A 62 0.02 6.65 33.30
C LEU A 62 -1.20 6.03 32.61
N ASN A 63 -2.32 6.77 32.52
CA ASN A 63 -3.51 6.31 31.82
C ASN A 63 -3.30 6.18 30.31
N LEU A 64 -2.52 7.07 29.69
CA LEU A 64 -2.30 7.09 28.25
C LEU A 64 -1.24 6.06 27.81
N LEU A 65 -0.15 5.94 28.56
CA LEU A 65 1.05 5.21 28.14
C LEU A 65 1.19 3.84 28.80
N GLY A 66 0.52 3.62 29.95
CA GLY A 66 0.53 2.34 30.66
C GLY A 66 1.94 1.83 30.96
N THR A 67 2.17 0.55 30.71
CA THR A 67 3.50 -0.10 30.86
C THR A 67 4.40 0.05 29.63
N GLY A 68 3.89 0.61 28.52
CA GLY A 68 4.58 0.69 27.24
C GLY A 68 4.34 -0.49 26.28
N GLU A 69 3.51 -1.47 26.66
CA GLU A 69 3.23 -2.67 25.85
C GLU A 69 2.73 -2.34 24.44
N GLU A 70 1.85 -1.33 24.30
CA GLU A 70 1.34 -0.86 22.99
C GLU A 70 2.44 -0.36 22.04
N PHE A 71 3.57 0.07 22.59
CA PHE A 71 4.73 0.57 21.85
C PHE A 71 5.84 -0.48 21.72
N GLY A 72 5.67 -1.68 22.30
CA GLY A 72 6.68 -2.74 22.31
C GLY A 72 7.94 -2.39 23.10
N VAL A 73 7.79 -1.59 24.16
CA VAL A 73 8.85 -1.11 25.08
C VAL A 73 8.38 -1.18 26.54
N HIS A 74 9.28 -0.89 27.48
CA HIS A 74 9.00 -0.84 28.91
C HIS A 74 9.14 0.60 29.42
N PHE A 75 8.05 1.13 29.97
CA PHE A 75 8.05 2.46 30.58
C PHE A 75 8.26 2.40 32.09
N SER A 76 9.21 3.20 32.57
CA SER A 76 9.34 3.60 33.96
C SER A 76 8.96 5.07 34.11
N TYR A 77 8.50 5.48 35.29
CA TYR A 77 8.05 6.84 35.53
C TYR A 77 8.74 7.42 36.77
N ALA A 78 9.20 8.67 36.66
CA ALA A 78 9.73 9.41 37.80
C ALA A 78 9.12 10.80 37.89
N ILE A 79 8.91 11.28 39.11
CA ILE A 79 8.29 12.58 39.38
C ILE A 79 9.37 13.61 39.68
N GLN A 80 9.47 14.64 38.85
CA GLN A 80 10.27 15.83 39.08
C GLN A 80 9.42 16.87 39.81
N LYS A 81 9.64 17.05 41.11
CA LYS A 81 8.82 17.95 41.96
C LYS A 81 8.94 19.42 41.55
N GLU A 82 10.14 19.84 41.15
CA GLU A 82 10.42 21.22 40.73
C GLU A 82 11.32 21.19 39.49
N PRO A 83 11.13 22.10 38.52
CA PRO A 83 11.94 22.14 37.31
C PRO A 83 13.32 22.74 37.60
N ARG A 84 14.32 21.93 37.99
CA ARG A 84 15.69 22.39 38.25
C ARG A 84 16.62 22.20 37.07
N GLY A 85 16.10 22.32 35.85
CA GLY A 85 16.87 22.18 34.60
C GLY A 85 16.84 20.77 33.98
N LEU A 86 17.38 20.67 32.77
CA LEU A 86 17.32 19.44 31.96
C LEU A 86 18.26 18.35 32.49
N ALA A 87 19.43 18.73 33.00
CA ALA A 87 20.42 17.78 33.50
C ALA A 87 19.98 17.05 34.78
N GLU A 88 19.02 17.60 35.53
CA GLU A 88 18.44 16.95 36.70
C GLU A 88 17.84 15.57 36.38
N ALA A 89 17.37 15.37 35.15
CA ALA A 89 16.78 14.11 34.73
C ALA A 89 17.72 12.90 34.86
N PHE A 90 19.04 13.11 34.69
CA PHE A 90 20.04 12.05 34.87
C PHE A 90 20.23 11.68 36.35
N ILE A 91 20.01 12.64 37.26
CA ILE A 91 20.05 12.41 38.70
C ILE A 91 18.78 11.66 39.13
N ILE A 92 17.62 12.11 38.67
CA ILE A 92 16.33 11.45 38.95
C ILE A 92 16.30 10.02 38.40
N GLY A 93 16.90 9.81 37.23
CA GLY A 93 16.95 8.52 36.56
C GLY A 93 18.14 7.63 36.94
N GLU A 94 18.95 7.99 37.94
CA GLU A 94 20.19 7.25 38.28
C GLU A 94 19.95 5.74 38.44
N ASP A 95 19.02 5.37 39.33
CA ASP A 95 18.70 3.95 39.60
C ASP A 95 18.14 3.24 38.36
N PHE A 96 17.41 3.97 37.51
CA PHE A 96 16.90 3.42 36.26
C PHE A 96 18.02 3.20 35.25
N LEU A 97 18.98 4.12 35.17
CA LEU A 97 20.09 4.04 34.23
C LEU A 97 21.05 2.90 34.59
N ASP A 98 21.38 2.69 35.87
CA ASP A 98 22.21 1.56 36.33
C ASP A 98 23.49 1.36 35.48
N ASN A 99 24.27 2.44 35.31
CA ASN A 99 25.49 2.49 34.50
C ASN A 99 25.32 2.19 32.99
N ASP A 100 24.10 2.19 32.44
CA ASP A 100 23.89 2.19 30.99
C ASP A 100 24.13 3.58 30.37
N ASP A 101 24.57 3.58 29.11
CA ASP A 101 24.51 4.77 28.25
C ASP A 101 23.06 5.19 28.02
N VAL A 102 22.84 6.48 27.76
CA VAL A 102 21.49 7.06 27.71
C VAL A 102 21.28 7.92 26.48
N THR A 103 20.11 7.76 25.86
CA THR A 103 19.56 8.74 24.92
C THR A 103 18.41 9.49 25.57
N MET A 104 18.56 10.80 25.73
CA MET A 104 17.53 11.68 26.28
C MET A 104 16.89 12.52 25.18
N ILE A 105 15.55 12.60 25.17
CA ILE A 105 14.78 13.46 24.27
C ILE A 105 13.77 14.30 25.05
N LEU A 106 13.58 15.55 24.63
CA LEU A 106 12.54 16.41 25.16
C LEU A 106 11.17 16.02 24.56
N GLY A 107 10.17 15.78 25.41
CA GLY A 107 8.86 15.24 25.00
C GLY A 107 7.99 16.18 24.15
N ASP A 108 8.45 17.40 23.91
CA ASP A 108 7.83 18.43 23.07
C ASP A 108 8.54 18.67 21.74
N ASN A 109 9.61 17.90 21.47
CA ASN A 109 10.36 17.98 20.24
C ASN A 109 9.84 16.95 19.24
N ILE A 110 9.41 17.46 18.09
CA ILE A 110 8.84 16.67 16.99
C ILE A 110 9.90 16.63 15.90
N ILE A 111 10.49 15.46 15.70
CA ILE A 111 11.58 15.26 14.75
C ILE A 111 11.14 14.24 13.69
N ASP A 112 11.36 14.57 12.43
CA ASP A 112 11.16 13.67 11.29
C ASP A 112 12.48 13.22 10.68
N GLU A 113 13.31 12.58 11.49
CA GLU A 113 14.60 12.02 11.10
C GLU A 113 14.75 10.65 11.76
N ASP A 114 15.42 9.71 11.08
CA ASP A 114 15.74 8.40 11.65
C ASP A 114 17.16 8.40 12.22
N PHE A 115 17.27 8.50 13.54
CA PHE A 115 18.56 8.51 14.24
C PHE A 115 19.07 7.12 14.63
N SER A 116 18.46 6.05 14.12
CA SER A 116 18.78 4.68 14.54
C SER A 116 20.25 4.33 14.33
N GLU A 117 20.85 4.76 13.22
CA GLU A 117 22.25 4.50 12.94
C GLU A 117 23.17 5.26 13.90
N GLN A 118 22.89 6.54 14.15
CA GLN A 118 23.69 7.42 15.00
C GLN A 118 23.63 6.99 16.47
N ILE A 119 22.46 6.54 16.94
CA ILE A 119 22.27 6.06 18.31
C ILE A 119 22.93 4.68 18.48
N LYS A 120 22.75 3.74 17.54
CA LYS A 120 23.35 2.38 17.64
C LYS A 120 24.87 2.37 17.46
N SER A 121 25.40 3.32 16.69
CA SER A 121 26.86 3.44 16.46
C SER A 121 27.58 4.20 17.57
N PHE A 122 26.85 4.82 18.51
CA PHE A 122 27.42 5.49 19.67
C PHE A 122 28.28 4.52 20.50
N LYS A 123 29.40 5.04 21.03
CA LYS A 123 30.39 4.24 21.78
C LYS A 123 30.74 4.84 23.14
N SER A 124 30.99 6.14 23.18
CA SER A 124 31.40 6.88 24.36
C SER A 124 31.35 8.38 24.10
N GLY A 125 31.39 9.18 25.17
CA GLY A 125 31.40 10.63 25.14
C GLY A 125 30.00 11.24 25.19
N GLY A 126 29.84 12.35 24.48
CA GLY A 126 28.55 12.99 24.25
C GLY A 126 28.28 13.14 22.75
N GLN A 127 27.03 12.97 22.35
CA GLN A 127 26.55 13.22 21.00
C GLN A 127 25.31 14.12 21.04
N ILE A 128 25.45 15.28 20.42
CA ILE A 128 24.36 16.25 20.21
C ILE A 128 23.85 16.16 18.77
N TYR A 129 22.57 16.42 18.61
CA TYR A 129 21.92 16.49 17.31
C TYR A 129 21.62 17.95 17.02
N VAL A 130 22.00 18.41 15.83
CA VAL A 130 22.00 19.83 15.50
C VAL A 130 21.32 20.09 14.18
N LYS A 131 20.57 21.19 14.12
CA LYS A 131 19.87 21.63 12.92
C LYS A 131 20.22 23.07 12.62
N LYS A 132 20.44 23.38 11.34
CA LYS A 132 20.58 24.75 10.87
C LYS A 132 19.20 25.41 10.75
N LEU A 133 19.05 26.60 11.32
CA LEU A 133 17.87 27.44 11.13
C LEU A 133 18.19 28.63 10.23
N ASP A 134 17.17 29.16 9.57
CA ASP A 134 17.33 30.32 8.68
C ASP A 134 16.94 31.65 9.36
N ASN A 135 16.33 31.59 10.54
CA ASN A 135 15.84 32.76 11.27
C ASN A 135 16.66 33.03 12.55
N LEU A 136 17.37 34.15 12.60
CA LEU A 136 18.22 34.52 13.73
C LEU A 136 17.45 34.72 15.05
N GLU A 137 16.23 35.26 15.00
CA GLU A 137 15.40 35.44 16.21
C GLU A 137 14.92 34.10 16.78
N GLU A 138 14.78 33.10 15.92
CA GLU A 138 14.48 31.74 16.35
C GLU A 138 15.71 31.07 16.97
N VAL A 139 16.90 31.23 16.38
CA VAL A 139 18.17 30.70 16.90
C VAL A 139 18.44 31.14 18.35
N LYS A 140 18.19 32.41 18.68
CA LYS A 140 18.39 32.97 20.03
C LYS A 140 17.57 32.26 21.13
N ARG A 141 16.56 31.47 20.77
CA ARG A 141 15.69 30.75 21.71
C ARG A 141 16.24 29.39 22.15
N PHE A 142 17.32 28.92 21.54
CA PHE A 142 17.86 27.57 21.73
C PHE A 142 19.34 27.60 22.13
N GLY A 143 19.89 26.42 22.45
CA GLY A 143 21.33 26.23 22.58
C GLY A 143 22.00 26.30 21.20
N VAL A 144 22.92 27.25 21.01
CA VAL A 144 23.60 27.51 19.74
C VAL A 144 24.93 26.77 19.72
N VAL A 145 25.21 26.06 18.63
CA VAL A 145 26.39 25.21 18.46
C VAL A 145 27.25 25.76 17.35
N GLU A 146 28.48 26.15 17.65
CA GLU A 146 29.46 26.51 16.64
C GLU A 146 30.17 25.25 16.14
N LEU A 147 30.23 25.07 14.83
CA LEU A 147 30.86 23.91 14.18
C LEU A 147 31.98 24.37 13.26
N ASP A 148 33.03 23.58 13.15
CA ASP A 148 34.04 23.75 12.12
C ASP A 148 33.62 23.14 10.77
N LYS A 149 34.52 23.19 9.79
CA LYS A 149 34.30 22.65 8.43
C LYS A 149 34.13 21.11 8.38
N ASP A 150 34.59 20.41 9.41
CA ASP A 150 34.58 18.96 9.54
C ASP A 150 33.47 18.50 10.52
N ASN A 151 32.52 19.40 10.84
CA ASN A 151 31.42 19.22 11.79
C ASN A 151 31.85 18.92 13.23
N GLN A 152 33.06 19.31 13.64
CA GLN A 152 33.49 19.25 15.03
C GLN A 152 32.92 20.44 15.80
N VAL A 153 32.55 20.20 17.07
CA VAL A 153 31.99 21.24 17.94
C VAL A 153 33.11 22.15 18.42
N LEU A 154 32.98 23.46 18.18
CA LEU A 154 33.91 24.49 18.64
C LEU A 154 33.44 25.16 19.93
N SER A 155 32.14 25.45 20.02
CA SER A 155 31.52 26.05 21.21
C SER A 155 30.04 25.73 21.28
N ILE A 156 29.47 25.73 22.49
CA ILE A 156 28.02 25.63 22.70
C ILE A 156 27.54 26.62 23.76
N GLU A 157 26.53 27.41 23.42
CA GLU A 157 26.02 28.50 24.26
C GLU A 157 24.51 28.37 24.44
N GLU A 158 24.01 28.50 25.68
CA GLU A 158 22.57 28.44 25.96
C GLU A 158 21.93 29.81 25.72
N LYS A 159 21.03 29.90 24.72
CA LYS A 159 20.20 31.08 24.41
C LYS A 159 21.00 32.40 24.34
N PRO A 160 22.06 32.48 23.51
CA PRO A 160 22.89 33.68 23.43
C PRO A 160 22.13 34.85 22.79
N SER A 161 22.38 36.07 23.27
CA SER A 161 21.84 37.30 22.66
C SER A 161 22.46 37.58 21.28
N GLN A 162 23.70 37.16 21.07
CA GLN A 162 24.44 37.24 19.81
C GLN A 162 24.96 35.84 19.42
N PRO A 163 24.15 35.05 18.69
CA PRO A 163 24.54 33.70 18.24
C PRO A 163 25.80 33.72 17.36
N LYS A 164 26.77 32.84 17.66
CA LYS A 164 27.98 32.63 16.84
C LYS A 164 27.73 31.83 15.57
N SER A 165 26.63 31.09 15.50
CA SER A 165 26.26 30.26 14.36
C SER A 165 24.73 30.22 14.19
N MET A 166 24.29 29.57 13.11
CA MET A 166 22.87 29.28 12.84
C MET A 166 22.46 27.85 13.22
N TYR A 167 23.36 27.07 13.84
CA TYR A 167 23.07 25.71 14.26
C TYR A 167 22.57 25.68 15.69
N VAL A 168 21.46 24.98 15.92
CA VAL A 168 20.84 24.83 17.24
C VAL A 168 20.81 23.38 17.67
N SER A 169 20.91 23.13 18.97
CA SER A 169 20.67 21.82 19.59
C SER A 169 19.17 21.49 19.61
N VAL A 170 18.79 20.30 19.13
CA VAL A 170 17.37 19.95 18.89
C VAL A 170 16.67 19.21 20.03
N GLY A 171 17.21 19.26 21.24
CA GLY A 171 16.61 18.58 22.40
C GLY A 171 16.70 17.06 22.38
N LEU A 172 17.61 16.49 21.58
CA LEU A 172 17.98 15.09 21.57
C LEU A 172 19.47 14.99 21.92
N TYR A 173 19.80 14.09 22.84
CA TYR A 173 21.15 13.93 23.38
C TYR A 173 21.46 12.46 23.60
N THR A 174 22.68 12.02 23.29
CA THR A 174 23.16 10.68 23.65
C THR A 174 24.45 10.81 24.44
N TYR A 175 24.52 10.21 25.61
CA TYR A 175 25.69 10.26 26.48
C TYR A 175 26.04 8.87 26.98
N ASP A 176 27.30 8.67 27.32
CA ASP A 176 27.67 7.50 28.09
C ASP A 176 27.28 7.63 29.57
N HIS A 177 27.38 6.51 30.29
CA HIS A 177 27.02 6.39 31.71
C HIS A 177 27.63 7.46 32.64
N ARG A 178 28.76 8.08 32.29
CA ARG A 178 29.42 9.11 33.11
C ARG A 178 28.57 10.37 33.28
N VAL A 179 27.55 10.54 32.44
CA VAL A 179 26.62 11.69 32.49
C VAL A 179 25.93 11.86 33.84
N VAL A 180 25.65 10.78 34.57
CA VAL A 180 25.00 10.84 35.89
C VAL A 180 25.91 11.54 36.90
N ASP A 181 27.16 11.13 36.98
CA ASP A 181 28.16 11.75 37.86
C ASP A 181 28.46 13.19 37.43
N MET A 182 28.50 13.46 36.12
CA MET A 182 28.64 14.84 35.64
C MET A 182 27.48 15.71 36.11
N ALA A 183 26.24 15.25 35.93
CA ALA A 183 25.04 15.99 36.32
C ALA A 183 25.00 16.32 37.82
N LYS A 184 25.43 15.39 38.68
CA LYS A 184 25.51 15.61 40.14
C LYS A 184 26.53 16.68 40.55
N ASN A 185 27.61 16.83 39.77
CA ASN A 185 28.70 17.75 40.06
C ASN A 185 28.56 19.10 39.34
N LEU A 186 27.49 19.31 38.56
CA LEU A 186 27.22 20.59 37.91
C LEU A 186 26.86 21.67 38.92
N LYS A 187 27.34 22.89 38.65
CA LYS A 187 26.90 24.08 39.36
C LYS A 187 25.61 24.59 38.72
N PRO A 188 24.57 24.91 39.50
CA PRO A 188 23.37 25.54 38.95
C PRO A 188 23.71 26.86 38.26
N SER A 189 23.04 27.12 37.14
CA SER A 189 23.15 28.38 36.40
C SER A 189 22.68 29.56 37.26
N PRO A 190 22.87 30.82 36.83
CA PRO A 190 22.28 31.99 37.51
C PRO A 190 20.76 31.92 37.68
N ARG A 191 20.07 31.03 36.94
CA ARG A 191 18.62 30.76 37.05
C ARG A 191 18.30 29.64 38.05
N GLY A 192 19.31 29.03 38.68
CA GLY A 192 19.17 27.89 39.58
C GLY A 192 18.92 26.56 38.87
N GLU A 193 19.20 26.47 37.57
CA GLU A 193 18.93 25.29 36.73
C GLU A 193 20.22 24.53 36.42
N LEU A 194 20.17 23.20 36.43
CA LEU A 194 21.23 22.32 35.93
C LEU A 194 21.10 22.22 34.40
N GLU A 195 22.03 22.87 33.70
CA GLU A 195 21.94 23.06 32.26
C GLU A 195 22.64 21.94 31.47
N ILE A 196 22.11 21.67 30.28
CA ILE A 196 22.76 20.79 29.30
C ILE A 196 23.70 21.56 28.36
N ASN A 197 23.44 22.85 28.14
CA ASN A 197 24.27 23.73 27.31
C ASN A 197 24.77 24.95 28.12
N GLY A 198 25.77 25.66 27.59
CA GLY A 198 26.36 26.84 28.23
C GLY A 198 27.55 26.51 29.13
N GLN A 199 28.10 27.52 29.81
CA GLN A 199 29.44 27.49 30.41
C GLN A 199 29.65 26.31 31.38
N ASP A 200 28.80 26.18 32.41
CA ASP A 200 28.83 25.09 33.38
C ASP A 200 27.73 24.05 33.04
N SER A 201 27.96 23.23 32.01
CA SER A 201 26.96 22.27 31.50
C SER A 201 27.52 20.92 31.09
N ILE A 202 26.62 19.94 30.88
CA ILE A 202 27.00 18.59 30.42
C ILE A 202 27.76 18.64 29.09
N ASN A 203 27.22 19.35 28.09
CA ASN A 203 27.85 19.41 26.77
C ASN A 203 29.22 20.08 26.83
N ASN A 204 29.36 21.19 27.56
CA ASN A 204 30.66 21.83 27.72
C ASN A 204 31.67 20.92 28.44
N THR A 205 31.24 20.13 29.42
CA THR A 205 32.13 19.18 30.11
C THR A 205 32.67 18.11 29.16
N TYR A 206 31.86 17.58 28.24
CA TYR A 206 32.33 16.65 27.19
C TYR A 206 33.17 17.37 26.14
N LEU A 207 32.85 18.62 25.80
CA LEU A 207 33.59 19.42 24.82
C LEU A 207 35.02 19.72 25.30
N GLU A 208 35.18 20.16 26.55
CA GLU A 208 36.49 20.43 27.16
C GLU A 208 37.38 19.18 27.23
N ARG A 209 36.78 17.99 27.23
CA ARG A 209 37.48 16.70 27.18
C ARG A 209 37.78 16.23 25.75
N GLY A 210 37.30 16.92 24.73
CA GLY A 210 37.41 16.48 23.33
C GLY A 210 36.54 15.27 22.99
N GLU A 211 35.47 15.05 23.76
CA GLU A 211 34.60 13.86 23.68
C GLU A 211 33.17 14.18 23.20
N LEU A 212 32.88 15.44 22.83
CA LEU A 212 31.59 15.86 22.30
C LEU A 212 31.56 15.81 20.77
N LYS A 213 30.58 15.11 20.21
CA LYS A 213 30.32 15.01 18.77
C LYS A 213 28.99 15.65 18.40
N ALA A 214 28.89 16.18 17.19
CA ALA A 214 27.64 16.67 16.63
C ALA A 214 27.21 15.86 15.40
N TYR A 215 25.90 15.59 15.31
CA TYR A 215 25.26 15.08 14.10
C TYR A 215 24.35 16.15 13.51
N VAL A 216 24.73 16.67 12.35
CA VAL A 216 23.96 17.67 11.61
C VAL A 216 22.93 16.97 10.74
N PHE A 217 21.67 17.40 10.81
CA PHE A 217 20.60 16.88 9.97
C PHE A 217 19.70 17.99 9.40
N ASP A 218 19.12 17.71 8.24
CA ASP A 218 18.33 18.69 7.48
C ASP A 218 16.82 18.45 7.57
N SER A 219 16.39 17.27 8.01
CA SER A 219 14.97 16.88 8.07
C SER A 219 14.16 17.69 9.08
N TYR A 220 12.83 17.57 9.04
CA TYR A 220 11.93 18.41 9.82
C TYR A 220 12.17 18.29 11.33
N TRP A 221 12.18 19.42 12.01
CA TRP A 221 12.22 19.52 13.46
C TRP A 221 11.38 20.71 13.91
N GLN A 222 10.67 20.56 15.02
CA GLN A 222 9.94 21.64 15.67
C GLN A 222 9.93 21.44 17.20
N ASP A 223 10.38 22.45 17.93
CA ASP A 223 10.04 22.66 19.35
C ASP A 223 8.59 23.17 19.43
N ALA A 224 7.64 22.33 19.83
CA ALA A 224 6.21 22.64 19.87
C ALA A 224 5.80 23.40 21.15
N GLY A 225 6.54 24.47 21.45
CA GLY A 225 6.44 25.22 22.71
C GLY A 225 5.57 26.49 22.69
N THR A 226 4.98 26.86 21.55
CA THR A 226 4.08 28.01 21.33
C THR A 226 2.90 27.63 20.42
N PHE A 227 1.83 28.42 20.39
CA PHE A 227 0.66 28.14 19.55
C PHE A 227 1.01 28.01 18.06
N ASP A 228 1.84 28.90 17.53
CA ASP A 228 2.26 28.84 16.11
C ASP A 228 3.09 27.59 15.83
N SER A 229 4.05 27.25 16.69
CA SER A 229 4.86 26.03 16.53
C SER A 229 4.01 24.76 16.63
N LEU A 230 2.98 24.75 17.49
CA LEU A 230 2.05 23.63 17.63
C LEU A 230 1.19 23.48 16.37
N LEU A 231 0.69 24.59 15.82
CA LEU A 231 -0.08 24.59 14.57
C LEU A 231 0.78 24.12 13.39
N HIS A 232 2.00 24.63 13.25
CA HIS A 232 2.93 24.22 12.19
C HIS A 232 3.27 22.74 12.28
N ALA A 233 3.54 22.22 13.49
CA ALA A 233 3.74 20.79 13.71
C ALA A 233 2.52 19.97 13.29
N GLY A 234 1.31 20.41 13.66
CA GLY A 234 0.07 19.76 13.26
C GLY A 234 -0.14 19.75 11.74
N GLN A 235 0.14 20.86 11.06
CA GLN A 235 0.05 20.95 9.59
C GLN A 235 1.07 20.06 8.90
N HIS A 236 2.33 20.10 9.33
CA HIS A 236 3.38 19.26 8.77
C HIS A 236 3.05 17.77 8.93
N MET A 237 2.60 17.35 10.13
CA MET A 237 2.23 15.96 10.36
C MET A 237 0.98 15.54 9.60
N ALA A 238 0.02 16.44 9.37
CA ALA A 238 -1.12 16.19 8.49
C ALA A 238 -0.69 16.00 7.04
N GLU A 239 0.24 16.81 6.53
CA GLU A 239 0.81 16.67 5.19
C GLU A 239 1.62 15.40 5.04
N LYS A 240 2.44 15.07 6.03
CA LYS A 240 3.18 13.81 6.10
C LYS A 240 2.25 12.61 6.10
N ALA A 241 1.18 12.61 6.90
CA ALA A 241 0.19 11.54 6.89
C ALA A 241 -0.49 11.38 5.53
N LYS A 242 -0.70 12.47 4.79
CA LYS A 242 -1.16 12.42 3.38
C LYS A 242 -0.10 11.86 2.43
N LYS A 243 1.20 12.06 2.70
CA LYS A 243 2.34 11.54 1.91
C LYS A 243 2.72 10.08 2.26
N VAL A 244 2.59 9.63 3.52
CA VAL A 244 2.83 8.22 3.93
C VAL A 244 1.71 7.31 3.38
N LYS A 245 0.52 7.85 3.13
CA LYS A 245 -0.52 7.24 2.27
C LYS A 245 -0.20 7.25 0.76
N SER A 246 1.05 7.50 0.33
CA SER A 246 1.37 7.62 -1.11
C SER A 246 1.35 6.29 -1.87
N GLY A 247 1.37 5.16 -1.17
CA GLY A 247 1.02 3.85 -1.72
C GLY A 247 -0.42 3.48 -1.40
N ARG A 248 -1.25 3.26 -2.42
CA ARG A 248 -2.59 2.68 -2.24
C ARG A 248 -2.45 1.21 -1.86
N ARG A 249 -3.33 0.73 -0.99
CA ARG A 249 -3.46 -0.70 -0.69
C ARG A 249 -4.63 -1.30 -1.45
N LEU A 250 -4.36 -2.30 -2.27
CA LEU A 250 -5.35 -2.98 -3.09
C LEU A 250 -5.52 -4.41 -2.61
N LEU A 251 -6.77 -4.83 -2.39
CA LEU A 251 -7.14 -6.24 -2.39
C LEU A 251 -7.49 -6.65 -3.82
N VAL A 252 -6.65 -7.48 -4.43
CA VAL A 252 -6.92 -8.10 -5.72
C VAL A 252 -7.44 -9.51 -5.44
N THR A 253 -8.71 -9.78 -5.75
CA THR A 253 -9.23 -11.16 -5.63
C THR A 253 -9.07 -11.87 -6.98
N GLY A 254 -8.73 -13.15 -7.01
CA GLY A 254 -8.60 -13.92 -8.25
C GLY A 254 -7.30 -13.60 -8.99
N GLY A 255 -6.29 -13.11 -8.27
CA GLY A 255 -5.04 -12.64 -8.84
C GLY A 255 -4.13 -13.75 -9.33
N ALA A 256 -4.35 -15.02 -8.96
CA ALA A 256 -3.62 -16.15 -9.55
C ALA A 256 -4.22 -16.61 -10.89
N GLY A 257 -5.36 -16.07 -11.30
CA GLY A 257 -5.95 -16.32 -12.62
C GLY A 257 -5.33 -15.49 -13.74
N PHE A 258 -5.78 -15.71 -14.98
CA PHE A 258 -5.22 -15.06 -16.18
C PHE A 258 -5.20 -13.52 -16.12
N ILE A 259 -6.37 -12.88 -16.03
CA ILE A 259 -6.45 -11.41 -16.09
C ILE A 259 -5.92 -10.79 -14.78
N GLY A 260 -6.24 -11.40 -13.65
CA GLY A 260 -5.81 -10.94 -12.32
C GLY A 260 -4.28 -10.91 -12.19
N SER A 261 -3.59 -11.95 -12.65
CA SER A 261 -2.11 -12.00 -12.56
C SER A 261 -1.47 -10.93 -13.45
N ASN A 262 -1.94 -10.78 -14.68
CA ASN A 262 -1.50 -9.70 -15.56
C ASN A 262 -1.75 -8.31 -14.97
N PHE A 263 -2.87 -8.13 -14.25
CA PHE A 263 -3.17 -6.86 -13.57
C PHE A 263 -2.20 -6.58 -12.44
N ILE A 264 -1.87 -7.58 -11.61
CA ILE A 264 -0.90 -7.43 -10.50
C ILE A 264 0.48 -7.05 -11.06
N HIS A 265 0.95 -7.77 -12.08
CA HIS A 265 2.19 -7.44 -12.79
C HIS A 265 2.20 -6.03 -13.34
N TYR A 266 1.12 -5.65 -14.03
CA TYR A 266 0.96 -4.32 -14.61
C TYR A 266 0.97 -3.23 -13.53
N TRP A 267 0.23 -3.45 -12.43
CA TRP A 267 0.04 -2.46 -11.38
C TRP A 267 1.32 -2.22 -10.60
N LEU A 268 1.99 -3.26 -10.09
CA LEU A 268 3.23 -3.12 -9.32
C LEU A 268 4.35 -2.49 -10.15
N LYS A 269 4.42 -2.82 -11.45
CA LYS A 269 5.38 -2.19 -12.36
C LYS A 269 5.14 -0.69 -12.52
N LYS A 270 3.89 -0.24 -12.49
CA LYS A 270 3.50 1.14 -12.81
C LYS A 270 3.32 2.02 -11.57
N HIS A 271 2.93 1.41 -10.45
CA HIS A 271 2.70 2.04 -9.16
C HIS A 271 3.55 1.32 -8.10
N PRO A 272 4.89 1.47 -8.15
CA PRO A 272 5.80 0.71 -7.30
C PRO A 272 5.69 1.04 -5.80
N ALA A 273 5.01 2.12 -5.45
CA ALA A 273 4.71 2.48 -4.05
C ALA A 273 3.42 1.83 -3.53
N ASP A 274 2.53 1.36 -4.41
CA ASP A 274 1.27 0.73 -4.02
C ASP A 274 1.50 -0.71 -3.57
N GLN A 275 0.68 -1.19 -2.63
CA GLN A 275 0.73 -2.54 -2.09
C GLN A 275 -0.46 -3.37 -2.59
N ILE A 276 -0.23 -4.64 -2.88
CA ILE A 276 -1.26 -5.59 -3.31
C ILE A 276 -1.31 -6.76 -2.34
N ILE A 277 -2.50 -7.01 -1.82
CA ILE A 277 -2.88 -8.28 -1.21
C ILE A 277 -3.66 -9.07 -2.27
N ASN A 278 -3.15 -10.23 -2.68
CA ASN A 278 -3.82 -11.13 -3.61
C ASN A 278 -4.55 -12.25 -2.85
N LEU A 279 -5.89 -12.25 -2.92
CA LEU A 279 -6.73 -13.33 -2.39
C LEU A 279 -7.15 -14.26 -3.52
N ASP A 280 -6.74 -15.52 -3.46
CA ASP A 280 -7.13 -16.53 -4.46
C ASP A 280 -7.35 -17.90 -3.81
N SER A 281 -8.30 -18.68 -4.33
CA SER A 281 -8.60 -20.03 -3.84
C SER A 281 -7.75 -21.11 -4.48
N LEU A 282 -7.01 -20.78 -5.56
CA LEU A 282 -6.23 -21.72 -6.36
C LEU A 282 -7.11 -22.89 -6.85
N THR A 283 -8.23 -22.55 -7.50
CA THR A 283 -9.10 -23.52 -8.18
C THR A 283 -8.41 -24.04 -9.45
N TYR A 284 -9.16 -24.73 -10.33
CA TYR A 284 -8.62 -25.21 -11.61
C TYR A 284 -8.02 -24.10 -12.49
N ALA A 285 -8.42 -22.83 -12.29
CA ALA A 285 -7.98 -21.69 -13.08
C ALA A 285 -6.94 -20.79 -12.38
N GLY A 286 -6.56 -21.12 -11.14
CA GLY A 286 -5.61 -20.35 -10.34
C GLY A 286 -4.22 -20.96 -10.38
N HIS A 287 -3.26 -20.24 -10.98
CA HIS A 287 -1.90 -20.74 -11.23
C HIS A 287 -0.90 -19.79 -10.60
N GLN A 288 -0.40 -20.14 -9.41
CA GLN A 288 0.55 -19.31 -8.64
C GLN A 288 1.86 -19.07 -9.41
N GLU A 289 2.22 -20.00 -10.30
CA GLU A 289 3.33 -19.92 -11.25
C GLU A 289 3.28 -18.66 -12.12
N SER A 290 2.09 -18.10 -12.34
CA SER A 290 1.89 -16.85 -13.10
C SER A 290 2.46 -15.62 -12.38
N LEU A 291 2.78 -15.73 -11.09
CA LEU A 291 3.25 -14.64 -10.22
C LEU A 291 4.63 -14.94 -9.61
N LYS A 292 5.29 -16.02 -10.06
CA LYS A 292 6.56 -16.50 -9.51
C LYS A 292 7.66 -15.43 -9.53
N ASP A 293 7.71 -14.60 -10.56
CA ASP A 293 8.70 -13.53 -10.72
C ASP A 293 8.50 -12.34 -9.76
N ILE A 294 7.34 -12.25 -9.09
CA ILE A 294 7.04 -11.18 -8.12
C ILE A 294 6.74 -11.71 -6.71
N GLU A 295 6.90 -13.01 -6.45
CA GLU A 295 6.53 -13.64 -5.18
C GLU A 295 7.29 -13.04 -3.97
N ASN A 296 8.51 -12.54 -4.19
CA ASN A 296 9.37 -11.92 -3.18
C ASN A 296 9.31 -10.38 -3.19
N ASN A 297 8.37 -9.79 -3.93
CA ASN A 297 8.20 -8.34 -3.95
C ASN A 297 7.60 -7.87 -2.60
N GLN A 298 8.27 -6.94 -1.93
CA GLN A 298 7.84 -6.41 -0.62
C GLN A 298 6.45 -5.76 -0.62
N ASN A 299 5.97 -5.34 -1.81
CA ASN A 299 4.66 -4.73 -2.00
C ASN A 299 3.60 -5.74 -2.48
N TYR A 300 3.90 -7.03 -2.45
CA TYR A 300 2.99 -8.10 -2.85
C TYR A 300 2.85 -9.15 -1.74
N THR A 301 1.61 -9.46 -1.38
CA THR A 301 1.30 -10.52 -0.41
C THR A 301 0.27 -11.46 -1.01
N PHE A 302 0.55 -12.76 -1.02
CA PHE A 302 -0.43 -13.78 -1.40
C PHE A 302 -1.15 -14.35 -0.18
N VAL A 303 -2.47 -14.48 -0.28
CA VAL A 303 -3.34 -15.12 0.71
C VAL A 303 -4.19 -16.16 -0.01
N LYS A 304 -3.98 -17.44 0.35
CA LYS A 304 -4.85 -18.52 -0.12
C LYS A 304 -6.15 -18.50 0.69
N GLY A 305 -7.29 -18.34 0.02
CA GLY A 305 -8.60 -18.28 0.66
C GLY A 305 -9.76 -18.17 -0.32
N ASP A 306 -10.98 -18.31 0.18
CA ASP A 306 -12.21 -18.24 -0.62
C ASP A 306 -12.91 -16.90 -0.34
N ILE A 307 -13.33 -16.22 -1.41
CA ILE A 307 -14.10 -14.96 -1.31
C ILE A 307 -15.48 -15.15 -0.66
N THR A 308 -15.94 -16.39 -0.51
CA THR A 308 -17.15 -16.76 0.23
C THR A 308 -16.92 -16.92 1.73
N ASP A 309 -15.68 -16.88 2.21
CA ASP A 309 -15.38 -16.88 3.64
C ASP A 309 -15.44 -15.43 4.19
N PRO A 310 -16.47 -15.09 4.99
CA PRO A 310 -16.62 -13.74 5.50
C PRO A 310 -15.51 -13.33 6.47
N LYS A 311 -14.88 -14.27 7.20
CA LYS A 311 -13.84 -13.94 8.17
C LYS A 311 -12.55 -13.52 7.47
N ILE A 312 -12.16 -14.27 6.44
CA ILE A 312 -10.99 -13.93 5.62
C ILE A 312 -11.24 -12.61 4.91
N VAL A 313 -12.40 -12.48 4.25
CA VAL A 313 -12.75 -11.25 3.52
C VAL A 313 -12.80 -10.03 4.43
N ASP A 314 -13.45 -10.11 5.59
CA ASP A 314 -13.54 -8.99 6.55
C ASP A 314 -12.14 -8.54 7.01
N SER A 315 -11.28 -9.50 7.38
CA SER A 315 -9.91 -9.23 7.82
C SER A 315 -9.04 -8.59 6.74
N LEU A 316 -9.18 -9.00 5.48
CA LEU A 316 -8.37 -8.44 4.40
C LEU A 316 -8.89 -7.08 3.93
N VAL A 317 -10.21 -6.91 3.83
CA VAL A 317 -10.81 -5.65 3.38
C VAL A 317 -10.56 -4.52 4.39
N SER A 318 -10.47 -4.83 5.69
CA SER A 318 -10.16 -3.82 6.73
C SER A 318 -8.78 -3.17 6.58
N GLN A 319 -7.91 -3.73 5.72
CA GLN A 319 -6.51 -3.30 5.55
C GLN A 319 -6.27 -2.53 4.25
N VAL A 320 -7.27 -2.38 3.39
CA VAL A 320 -7.11 -1.88 2.01
C VAL A 320 -8.01 -0.68 1.69
N ASP A 321 -7.52 0.17 0.79
CA ASP A 321 -8.28 1.31 0.27
C ASP A 321 -9.26 0.90 -0.83
N MET A 322 -8.89 -0.14 -1.60
CA MET A 322 -9.63 -0.58 -2.78
C MET A 322 -9.70 -2.10 -2.88
N VAL A 323 -10.84 -2.60 -3.34
CA VAL A 323 -11.04 -3.98 -3.77
C VAL A 323 -11.15 -3.99 -5.29
N VAL A 324 -10.32 -4.79 -5.95
CA VAL A 324 -10.32 -5.03 -7.39
C VAL A 324 -10.68 -6.49 -7.63
N HIS A 325 -11.94 -6.73 -7.99
CA HIS A 325 -12.57 -8.04 -7.90
C HIS A 325 -12.55 -8.81 -9.24
N PHE A 326 -11.55 -9.69 -9.44
CA PHE A 326 -11.47 -10.61 -10.59
C PHE A 326 -11.97 -12.03 -10.30
N ALA A 327 -11.97 -12.46 -9.04
CA ALA A 327 -12.30 -13.84 -8.66
C ALA A 327 -13.68 -14.25 -9.17
N ALA A 328 -13.72 -15.32 -9.96
CA ALA A 328 -14.93 -15.88 -10.52
C ALA A 328 -14.65 -17.29 -11.05
N GLU A 329 -15.70 -18.11 -11.11
CA GLU A 329 -15.74 -19.23 -12.05
C GLU A 329 -16.02 -18.70 -13.45
N THR A 330 -15.23 -19.11 -14.45
CA THR A 330 -15.17 -18.40 -15.76
C THR A 330 -15.40 -19.24 -17.01
N HIS A 331 -15.46 -20.58 -16.91
CA HIS A 331 -15.57 -21.43 -18.10
C HIS A 331 -17.04 -21.79 -18.39
N VAL A 332 -17.56 -21.29 -19.52
CA VAL A 332 -18.95 -21.54 -19.94
C VAL A 332 -19.28 -23.03 -19.98
N ASP A 333 -18.39 -23.88 -20.52
CA ASP A 333 -18.71 -25.30 -20.64
C ASP A 333 -18.76 -25.99 -19.25
N ARG A 334 -17.94 -25.54 -18.28
CA ARG A 334 -18.01 -26.04 -16.90
C ARG A 334 -19.29 -25.57 -16.20
N SER A 335 -19.79 -24.39 -16.54
CA SER A 335 -21.04 -23.86 -15.98
C SER A 335 -22.27 -24.64 -16.39
N ILE A 336 -22.19 -25.39 -17.49
CA ILE A 336 -23.26 -26.28 -17.95
C ILE A 336 -23.23 -27.59 -17.15
N GLU A 337 -22.04 -28.09 -16.81
CA GLU A 337 -21.85 -29.32 -16.01
C GLU A 337 -22.16 -29.11 -14.52
N ASP A 338 -21.65 -28.03 -13.92
CA ASP A 338 -21.89 -27.65 -12.52
C ASP A 338 -22.22 -26.15 -12.41
N PRO A 339 -23.49 -25.76 -12.52
CA PRO A 339 -23.89 -24.35 -12.39
C PRO A 339 -23.87 -23.83 -10.94
N MET A 340 -23.87 -24.71 -9.93
CA MET A 340 -24.01 -24.30 -8.53
C MET A 340 -22.74 -23.60 -8.02
N ILE A 341 -21.56 -24.08 -8.42
CA ILE A 341 -20.30 -23.44 -8.07
C ILE A 341 -20.20 -22.00 -8.61
N PHE A 342 -20.78 -21.72 -9.78
CA PHE A 342 -20.81 -20.37 -10.36
C PHE A 342 -21.67 -19.43 -9.53
N THR A 343 -22.85 -19.87 -9.06
CA THR A 343 -23.69 -19.06 -8.17
C THR A 343 -22.98 -18.79 -6.84
N ARG A 344 -22.34 -19.82 -6.25
CA ARG A 344 -21.58 -19.68 -5.01
C ARG A 344 -20.45 -18.66 -5.14
N THR A 345 -19.56 -18.84 -6.11
CA THR A 345 -18.39 -17.96 -6.23
C THR A 345 -18.79 -16.59 -6.76
N ASN A 346 -19.52 -16.51 -7.87
CA ASN A 346 -19.75 -15.25 -8.56
C ASN A 346 -20.80 -14.38 -7.85
N VAL A 347 -21.84 -14.97 -7.24
CA VAL A 347 -22.90 -14.21 -6.58
C VAL A 347 -22.63 -14.07 -5.09
N LEU A 348 -22.52 -15.17 -4.35
CA LEU A 348 -22.30 -15.12 -2.89
C LEU A 348 -20.91 -14.57 -2.54
N GLY A 349 -19.88 -14.87 -3.33
CA GLY A 349 -18.54 -14.28 -3.14
C GLY A 349 -18.54 -12.76 -3.34
N THR A 350 -19.16 -12.26 -4.42
CA THR A 350 -19.34 -10.82 -4.63
C THR A 350 -20.11 -10.17 -3.47
N GLN A 351 -21.21 -10.79 -3.03
CA GLN A 351 -22.02 -10.31 -1.92
C GLN A 351 -21.21 -10.18 -0.62
N THR A 352 -20.35 -11.17 -0.33
CA THR A 352 -19.48 -11.18 0.85
C THR A 352 -18.47 -10.03 0.81
N LEU A 353 -17.83 -9.80 -0.34
CA LEU A 353 -16.90 -8.69 -0.54
C LEU A 353 -17.60 -7.33 -0.45
N LEU A 354 -18.82 -7.20 -0.97
CA LEU A 354 -19.60 -5.96 -0.90
C LEU A 354 -19.98 -5.59 0.54
N GLU A 355 -20.34 -6.56 1.38
CA GLU A 355 -20.61 -6.31 2.80
C GLU A 355 -19.38 -5.78 3.53
N ALA A 356 -18.22 -6.40 3.31
CA ALA A 356 -16.97 -5.94 3.90
C ALA A 356 -16.55 -4.56 3.36
N ALA A 357 -16.63 -4.34 2.04
CA ALA A 357 -16.30 -3.04 1.44
C ALA A 357 -17.21 -1.92 1.96
N LYS A 358 -18.51 -2.20 2.15
CA LYS A 358 -19.47 -1.26 2.76
C LYS A 358 -19.07 -0.93 4.20
N LYS A 359 -18.71 -1.95 4.99
CA LYS A 359 -18.32 -1.80 6.40
C LYS A 359 -17.10 -0.88 6.58
N TYR A 360 -16.11 -1.00 5.70
CA TYR A 360 -14.85 -0.24 5.82
C TYR A 360 -14.74 0.97 4.89
N GLY A 361 -15.75 1.21 4.03
CA GLY A 361 -15.75 2.32 3.08
C GLY A 361 -14.74 2.15 1.93
N SER A 362 -14.23 0.93 1.71
CA SER A 362 -13.25 0.64 0.65
C SER A 362 -13.89 0.79 -0.73
N ARG A 363 -13.17 1.41 -1.67
CA ARG A 363 -13.66 1.55 -3.05
C ARG A 363 -13.69 0.20 -3.75
N PHE A 364 -14.76 -0.09 -4.49
CA PHE A 364 -14.98 -1.38 -5.12
C PHE A 364 -14.94 -1.28 -6.65
N HIS A 365 -14.06 -2.05 -7.29
CA HIS A 365 -14.05 -2.21 -8.74
C HIS A 365 -14.41 -3.64 -9.11
N HIS A 366 -15.51 -3.80 -9.83
CA HIS A 366 -16.01 -5.09 -10.27
C HIS A 366 -15.60 -5.36 -11.72
N ILE A 367 -14.91 -6.48 -11.94
CA ILE A 367 -14.58 -6.95 -13.28
C ILE A 367 -15.66 -7.93 -13.74
N SER A 368 -16.32 -7.55 -14.83
CA SER A 368 -17.40 -8.30 -15.45
C SER A 368 -17.12 -8.49 -16.95
N THR A 369 -18.10 -9.06 -17.65
CA THR A 369 -17.97 -9.54 -19.03
C THR A 369 -19.02 -8.92 -19.94
N ASP A 370 -18.77 -8.91 -21.24
CA ASP A 370 -19.75 -8.58 -22.27
C ASP A 370 -20.83 -9.66 -22.45
N GLU A 371 -20.57 -10.90 -22.01
CA GLU A 371 -21.55 -12.00 -22.08
C GLU A 371 -22.83 -11.73 -21.27
N VAL A 372 -22.78 -10.80 -20.30
CA VAL A 372 -23.98 -10.37 -19.55
C VAL A 372 -25.05 -9.74 -20.47
N PHE A 373 -24.66 -9.26 -21.65
CA PHE A 373 -25.55 -8.68 -22.65
C PHE A 373 -26.13 -9.71 -23.63
N GLY A 374 -25.73 -10.98 -23.54
CA GLY A 374 -26.15 -12.05 -24.45
C GLY A 374 -25.51 -11.97 -25.82
N ALA A 375 -26.23 -12.39 -26.86
CA ALA A 375 -25.73 -12.46 -28.24
C ALA A 375 -26.23 -11.35 -29.17
N LEU A 376 -25.38 -11.02 -30.15
CA LEU A 376 -25.76 -10.25 -31.35
C LEU A 376 -25.95 -11.20 -32.54
N LYS A 377 -26.80 -10.78 -33.50
CA LYS A 377 -26.86 -11.44 -34.81
C LYS A 377 -25.56 -11.19 -35.58
N LEU A 378 -25.04 -12.18 -36.30
CA LEU A 378 -23.77 -12.09 -37.06
C LEU A 378 -23.70 -10.88 -38.00
N ASN A 379 -24.80 -10.57 -38.69
CA ASN A 379 -24.86 -9.47 -39.67
C ASN A 379 -25.24 -8.12 -39.05
N SER A 380 -25.38 -8.04 -37.72
CA SER A 380 -25.76 -6.81 -37.04
C SER A 380 -24.58 -5.83 -36.95
N LYS A 381 -24.84 -4.55 -37.23
CA LYS A 381 -23.88 -3.46 -36.99
C LYS A 381 -23.85 -3.01 -35.52
N ASN A 382 -24.74 -3.54 -34.68
CA ASN A 382 -24.83 -3.16 -33.28
C ASN A 382 -23.60 -3.62 -32.50
N LYS A 383 -23.29 -2.87 -31.44
CA LYS A 383 -22.29 -3.22 -30.43
C LYS A 383 -22.87 -2.97 -29.06
N PHE A 384 -22.50 -3.81 -28.10
CA PHE A 384 -22.84 -3.63 -26.70
C PHE A 384 -22.24 -2.33 -26.15
N ASN A 385 -22.99 -1.64 -25.31
CA ASN A 385 -22.58 -0.40 -24.67
C ASN A 385 -23.31 -0.25 -23.33
N GLY A 386 -23.04 0.83 -22.59
CA GLY A 386 -23.62 1.05 -21.26
C GLY A 386 -25.15 1.21 -21.20
N LYS A 387 -25.87 1.21 -22.33
CA LYS A 387 -27.35 1.19 -22.38
C LYS A 387 -27.92 -0.17 -22.81
N THR A 388 -27.06 -1.13 -23.15
CA THR A 388 -27.50 -2.46 -23.55
C THR A 388 -28.12 -3.17 -22.34
N LYS A 389 -29.29 -3.79 -22.55
CA LYS A 389 -29.96 -4.57 -21.51
C LYS A 389 -29.21 -5.86 -21.26
N TYR A 390 -29.18 -6.30 -20.01
CA TYR A 390 -28.66 -7.61 -19.63
C TYR A 390 -29.59 -8.68 -20.22
N ASN A 391 -29.00 -9.71 -20.81
CA ASN A 391 -29.71 -10.84 -21.42
C ASN A 391 -28.80 -12.09 -21.51
N PRO A 392 -28.26 -12.57 -20.38
CA PRO A 392 -27.29 -13.67 -20.35
C PRO A 392 -27.90 -15.00 -20.81
N ASN A 393 -27.09 -15.85 -21.46
CA ASN A 393 -27.53 -17.12 -22.06
C ASN A 393 -26.89 -18.38 -21.44
N SER A 394 -26.06 -18.24 -20.40
CA SER A 394 -25.39 -19.35 -19.72
C SER A 394 -25.40 -19.16 -18.20
N PRO A 395 -25.28 -20.24 -17.40
CA PRO A 395 -25.16 -20.10 -15.94
C PRO A 395 -23.99 -19.20 -15.51
N TYR A 396 -22.86 -19.27 -16.24
CA TYR A 396 -21.75 -18.33 -16.07
C TYR A 396 -22.18 -16.87 -16.27
N SER A 397 -22.71 -16.51 -17.45
CA SER A 397 -23.04 -15.12 -17.75
C SER A 397 -24.21 -14.60 -16.90
N ALA A 398 -25.13 -15.48 -16.50
CA ALA A 398 -26.22 -15.16 -15.58
C ALA A 398 -25.69 -14.83 -14.17
N SER A 399 -24.78 -15.65 -13.63
CA SER A 399 -24.17 -15.37 -12.32
C SER A 399 -23.35 -14.07 -12.31
N LYS A 400 -22.63 -13.74 -13.39
CA LYS A 400 -21.94 -12.46 -13.56
C LYS A 400 -22.93 -11.29 -13.66
N ALA A 401 -24.00 -11.43 -14.44
CA ALA A 401 -25.09 -10.45 -14.51
C ALA A 401 -25.72 -10.17 -13.13
N SER A 402 -25.97 -11.22 -12.33
CA SER A 402 -26.46 -11.09 -10.96
C SER A 402 -25.47 -10.31 -10.08
N SER A 403 -24.17 -10.60 -10.19
CA SER A 403 -23.13 -9.86 -9.45
C SER A 403 -23.09 -8.37 -9.83
N ASP A 404 -23.26 -8.03 -11.11
CA ASP A 404 -23.29 -6.63 -11.56
C ASP A 404 -24.49 -5.87 -10.95
N HIS A 405 -25.65 -6.53 -10.86
CA HIS A 405 -26.84 -5.96 -10.20
C HIS A 405 -26.62 -5.71 -8.71
N LEU A 406 -25.96 -6.63 -7.99
CA LEU A 406 -25.60 -6.44 -6.59
C LEU A 406 -24.64 -5.25 -6.41
N VAL A 407 -23.57 -5.17 -7.21
CA VAL A 407 -22.61 -4.07 -7.11
C VAL A 407 -23.28 -2.71 -7.33
N MET A 408 -24.13 -2.59 -8.35
CA MET A 408 -24.83 -1.33 -8.64
C MET A 408 -25.90 -0.98 -7.61
N SER A 409 -26.58 -1.97 -7.01
CA SER A 409 -27.55 -1.72 -5.95
C SER A 409 -26.84 -1.20 -4.69
N TYR A 410 -25.64 -1.71 -4.36
CA TYR A 410 -24.88 -1.24 -3.21
C TYR A 410 -24.46 0.23 -3.32
N HIS A 411 -24.13 0.68 -4.52
CA HIS A 411 -23.91 2.09 -4.77
C HIS A 411 -25.19 2.91 -4.59
N THR A 412 -26.29 2.47 -5.19
CA THR A 412 -27.58 3.18 -5.14
C THR A 412 -28.14 3.28 -3.72
N THR A 413 -28.08 2.18 -2.96
CA THR A 413 -28.72 2.05 -1.64
C THR A 413 -27.82 2.52 -0.50
N PHE A 414 -26.52 2.20 -0.55
CA PHE A 414 -25.59 2.46 0.56
C PHE A 414 -24.54 3.54 0.25
N GLY A 415 -24.54 4.09 -0.96
CA GLY A 415 -23.54 5.09 -1.36
C GLY A 415 -22.12 4.52 -1.54
N LEU A 416 -21.96 3.19 -1.58
CA LEU A 416 -20.65 2.56 -1.71
C LEU A 416 -19.95 3.07 -3.00
N PRO A 417 -18.66 3.49 -2.92
CA PRO A 417 -17.93 3.93 -4.09
C PRO A 417 -17.57 2.77 -5.02
N VAL A 418 -18.47 2.44 -5.95
CA VAL A 418 -18.28 1.33 -6.90
C VAL A 418 -18.00 1.79 -8.33
N THR A 419 -17.37 0.92 -9.12
CA THR A 419 -17.30 1.01 -10.58
C THR A 419 -17.32 -0.39 -11.19
N ILE A 420 -17.81 -0.52 -12.43
CA ILE A 420 -17.85 -1.80 -13.18
C ILE A 420 -17.14 -1.67 -14.51
N THR A 421 -16.37 -2.68 -14.90
CA THR A 421 -15.94 -2.88 -16.30
C THR A 421 -16.59 -4.12 -16.88
N ASN A 422 -17.30 -3.97 -18.01
CA ASN A 422 -17.81 -5.08 -18.81
C ASN A 422 -16.90 -5.26 -20.02
N CYS A 423 -15.98 -6.23 -19.92
CA CYS A 423 -14.92 -6.41 -20.90
C CYS A 423 -15.22 -7.52 -21.92
N SER A 424 -14.67 -7.35 -23.12
CA SER A 424 -14.67 -8.37 -24.18
C SER A 424 -13.66 -9.51 -23.93
N ASN A 425 -13.63 -10.52 -24.81
CA ASN A 425 -12.73 -11.66 -24.68
C ASN A 425 -11.26 -11.25 -24.64
N ASN A 426 -10.60 -11.54 -23.52
CA ASN A 426 -9.19 -11.26 -23.34
C ASN A 426 -8.31 -12.36 -23.97
N PHE A 427 -7.11 -11.98 -24.41
CA PHE A 427 -6.05 -12.92 -24.82
C PHE A 427 -4.66 -12.38 -24.48
N GLY A 428 -3.70 -13.30 -24.26
CA GLY A 428 -2.32 -12.93 -23.95
C GLY A 428 -1.56 -13.99 -23.13
N PRO A 429 -0.42 -13.59 -22.53
CA PRO A 429 0.33 -14.37 -21.55
C PRO A 429 -0.52 -14.85 -20.38
N PHE A 430 -0.23 -16.05 -19.85
CA PHE A 430 -0.90 -16.62 -18.69
C PHE A 430 -2.40 -16.98 -18.88
N GLN A 431 -2.88 -17.11 -20.12
CA GLN A 431 -4.24 -17.59 -20.37
C GLN A 431 -4.28 -19.13 -20.38
N ASP A 432 -5.18 -19.71 -19.59
CA ASP A 432 -5.30 -21.16 -19.48
C ASP A 432 -5.48 -21.86 -20.84
N THR A 433 -4.82 -23.00 -21.02
CA THR A 433 -4.82 -23.78 -22.26
C THR A 433 -6.15 -24.42 -22.62
N GLU A 434 -7.16 -24.37 -21.75
CA GLU A 434 -8.54 -24.70 -22.11
C GLU A 434 -9.14 -23.66 -23.07
N LYS A 435 -8.70 -22.39 -23.04
CA LYS A 435 -9.30 -21.30 -23.83
C LYS A 435 -8.86 -21.36 -25.31
N PHE A 436 -9.70 -20.87 -26.21
CA PHE A 436 -9.52 -21.02 -27.66
C PHE A 436 -8.13 -20.66 -28.23
N ILE A 437 -7.64 -19.43 -28.00
CA ILE A 437 -6.34 -18.98 -28.54
C ILE A 437 -5.17 -19.80 -27.98
N PRO A 438 -4.98 -19.92 -26.64
CA PRO A 438 -3.89 -20.73 -26.10
C PRO A 438 -4.02 -22.21 -26.45
N ARG A 439 -5.24 -22.79 -26.47
CA ARG A 439 -5.46 -24.17 -26.91
C ARG A 439 -4.99 -24.40 -28.35
N ALA A 440 -5.34 -23.47 -29.25
CA ALA A 440 -4.92 -23.52 -30.65
C ALA A 440 -3.39 -23.44 -30.80
N ILE A 441 -2.74 -22.53 -30.08
CA ILE A 441 -1.28 -22.36 -30.15
C ILE A 441 -0.56 -23.59 -29.58
N THR A 442 -0.95 -24.04 -28.40
CA THR A 442 -0.32 -25.18 -27.71
C THR A 442 -0.55 -26.50 -28.44
N ASN A 443 -1.74 -26.75 -29.00
CA ASN A 443 -1.97 -27.91 -29.86
C ASN A 443 -0.99 -27.95 -31.03
N LEU A 444 -0.77 -26.82 -31.71
CA LEU A 444 0.17 -26.79 -32.83
C LEU A 444 1.62 -27.01 -32.38
N LEU A 445 2.00 -26.54 -31.19
CA LEU A 445 3.32 -26.80 -30.60
C LEU A 445 3.52 -28.28 -30.26
N ASP A 446 2.44 -29.00 -29.92
CA ASP A 446 2.42 -30.46 -29.67
C ASP A 446 2.18 -31.29 -30.95
N GLY A 447 2.15 -30.66 -32.12
CA GLY A 447 1.90 -31.35 -33.39
C GLY A 447 0.43 -31.72 -33.68
N LYS A 448 -0.52 -31.32 -32.81
CA LYS A 448 -1.97 -31.54 -32.96
C LYS A 448 -2.64 -30.44 -33.82
N ASN A 449 -3.91 -30.62 -34.17
CA ASN A 449 -4.68 -29.64 -34.96
C ASN A 449 -5.33 -28.55 -34.09
N ILE A 450 -5.65 -27.41 -34.71
CA ILE A 450 -6.56 -26.42 -34.11
C ILE A 450 -7.99 -26.98 -34.19
N LEU A 451 -8.68 -27.01 -33.06
CA LEU A 451 -10.08 -27.41 -32.98
C LEU A 451 -11.00 -26.18 -33.11
N ILE A 452 -12.02 -26.27 -33.96
CA ILE A 452 -12.99 -25.20 -34.22
C ILE A 452 -14.41 -25.73 -34.01
N TYR A 453 -15.16 -25.09 -33.12
CA TYR A 453 -16.58 -25.38 -32.89
C TYR A 453 -17.46 -25.02 -34.09
N GLY A 454 -18.33 -25.96 -34.49
CA GLY A 454 -19.39 -25.76 -35.47
C GLY A 454 -18.86 -25.31 -36.84
N ASP A 455 -19.44 -24.24 -37.39
CA ASP A 455 -19.03 -23.67 -38.69
C ASP A 455 -17.83 -22.70 -38.60
N GLY A 456 -17.29 -22.47 -37.39
CA GLY A 456 -16.21 -21.53 -37.13
C GLY A 456 -16.54 -20.05 -37.36
N ARG A 457 -17.82 -19.71 -37.60
CA ARG A 457 -18.29 -18.35 -37.89
C ARG A 457 -18.57 -17.52 -36.63
N TYR A 458 -18.37 -18.10 -35.46
CA TYR A 458 -18.42 -17.42 -34.17
C TYR A 458 -17.50 -16.20 -34.15
N ILE A 459 -18.05 -15.04 -33.78
CA ILE A 459 -17.33 -13.78 -33.66
C ILE A 459 -17.17 -13.42 -32.19
N ARG A 460 -15.94 -13.10 -31.80
CA ARG A 460 -15.60 -12.55 -30.49
C ARG A 460 -14.89 -11.21 -30.69
N ASP A 461 -15.07 -10.32 -29.73
CA ASP A 461 -14.30 -9.08 -29.64
C ASP A 461 -13.05 -9.40 -28.81
N TRP A 462 -11.88 -9.40 -29.46
CA TRP A 462 -10.61 -9.77 -28.85
C TRP A 462 -9.86 -8.56 -28.33
N MET A 463 -9.52 -8.59 -27.05
CA MET A 463 -8.76 -7.55 -26.36
C MET A 463 -7.48 -8.13 -25.76
N TYR A 464 -6.36 -7.44 -25.97
CA TYR A 464 -5.11 -7.86 -25.35
C TYR A 464 -5.14 -7.57 -23.84
N VAL A 465 -4.70 -8.52 -23.02
CA VAL A 465 -4.85 -8.45 -21.55
C VAL A 465 -4.23 -7.19 -20.93
N GLU A 466 -3.10 -6.71 -21.45
CA GLU A 466 -2.47 -5.46 -20.95
C GLU A 466 -3.33 -4.22 -21.26
N ASP A 467 -4.05 -4.21 -22.39
CA ASP A 467 -4.99 -3.12 -22.71
C ASP A 467 -6.19 -3.12 -21.75
N HIS A 468 -6.62 -4.29 -21.29
CA HIS A 468 -7.62 -4.41 -20.24
C HIS A 468 -7.11 -3.91 -18.88
N CYS A 469 -5.88 -4.27 -18.49
CA CYS A 469 -5.25 -3.77 -17.27
C CYS A 469 -5.15 -2.24 -17.27
N ARG A 470 -4.80 -1.64 -18.42
CA ARG A 470 -4.83 -0.19 -18.60
C ARG A 470 -6.24 0.40 -18.51
N ALA A 471 -7.27 -0.29 -19.01
CA ALA A 471 -8.66 0.15 -18.87
C ALA A 471 -9.07 0.19 -17.39
N ILE A 472 -8.79 -0.89 -16.66
CA ILE A 472 -9.07 -1.03 -15.23
C ILE A 472 -8.37 0.07 -14.45
N GLU A 473 -7.08 0.30 -14.70
CA GLU A 473 -6.34 1.39 -14.07
C GLU A 473 -6.98 2.77 -14.33
N MET A 474 -7.35 3.06 -15.57
CA MET A 474 -7.97 4.34 -15.90
C MET A 474 -9.32 4.50 -15.17
N VAL A 475 -10.11 3.45 -15.06
CA VAL A 475 -11.37 3.46 -14.29
C VAL A 475 -11.12 3.60 -12.78
N LEU A 476 -10.13 2.90 -12.23
CA LEU A 476 -9.73 3.02 -10.82
C LEU A 476 -9.25 4.42 -10.48
N LEU A 477 -8.46 5.06 -11.34
CA LEU A 477 -7.88 6.38 -11.02
C LEU A 477 -8.80 7.55 -11.38
N LYS A 478 -9.61 7.42 -12.44
CA LYS A 478 -10.36 8.54 -13.05
C LYS A 478 -11.83 8.25 -13.34
N GLY A 479 -12.27 7.01 -13.19
CA GLY A 479 -13.66 6.60 -13.45
C GLY A 479 -14.64 7.29 -12.49
N LYS A 480 -15.82 7.63 -13.02
CA LYS A 480 -16.91 8.19 -12.21
C LYS A 480 -17.47 7.11 -11.29
N ILE A 481 -17.58 7.40 -9.99
CA ILE A 481 -18.25 6.53 -9.01
C ILE A 481 -19.70 6.26 -9.44
N GLY A 482 -20.14 5.01 -9.31
CA GLY A 482 -21.41 4.52 -9.86
C GLY A 482 -21.36 4.28 -11.38
N GLY A 483 -20.19 4.36 -12.00
CA GLY A 483 -20.01 4.19 -13.45
C GLY A 483 -19.79 2.74 -13.86
N SER A 484 -20.49 2.31 -14.92
CA SER A 484 -20.16 1.11 -15.69
C SER A 484 -19.52 1.49 -17.04
N TYR A 485 -18.44 0.80 -17.39
CA TYR A 485 -17.64 1.03 -18.60
C TYR A 485 -17.53 -0.24 -19.43
N THR A 486 -17.95 -0.16 -20.70
CA THR A 486 -17.78 -1.25 -21.67
C THR A 486 -16.41 -1.14 -22.34
N VAL A 487 -15.67 -2.25 -22.38
CA VAL A 487 -14.26 -2.27 -22.82
C VAL A 487 -14.06 -3.34 -23.90
N GLY A 488 -13.89 -2.90 -25.14
CA GLY A 488 -13.72 -3.75 -26.33
C GLY A 488 -12.35 -3.56 -26.99
N GLY A 489 -11.80 -4.60 -27.61
CA GLY A 489 -10.49 -4.56 -28.27
C GLY A 489 -10.54 -4.35 -29.79
N MET A 490 -11.68 -4.66 -30.42
CA MET A 490 -11.77 -4.77 -31.88
C MET A 490 -12.52 -3.61 -32.55
N LYS A 491 -11.87 -3.04 -33.57
CA LYS A 491 -12.52 -2.10 -34.50
C LYS A 491 -13.39 -2.84 -35.52
N LYS A 492 -12.95 -4.02 -35.98
CA LYS A 492 -13.64 -4.88 -36.96
C LYS A 492 -13.79 -6.29 -36.41
N ASP A 493 -14.90 -6.93 -36.74
CA ASP A 493 -15.19 -8.30 -36.33
C ASP A 493 -14.17 -9.29 -36.91
N VAL A 494 -13.80 -10.28 -36.09
CA VAL A 494 -12.94 -11.39 -36.49
C VAL A 494 -13.57 -12.68 -35.98
N SER A 495 -13.79 -13.62 -36.90
CA SER A 495 -14.31 -14.95 -36.58
C SER A 495 -13.22 -15.86 -36.01
N ASN A 496 -13.61 -16.88 -35.25
CA ASN A 496 -12.71 -17.90 -34.74
C ASN A 496 -11.89 -18.57 -35.86
N LEU A 497 -12.51 -18.83 -37.02
CA LEU A 497 -11.81 -19.35 -38.19
C LEU A 497 -10.72 -18.40 -38.71
N GLN A 498 -10.98 -17.09 -38.73
CA GLN A 498 -9.99 -16.09 -39.13
C GLN A 498 -8.82 -16.02 -38.14
N VAL A 499 -9.10 -16.13 -36.84
CA VAL A 499 -8.06 -16.24 -35.81
C VAL A 499 -7.20 -17.49 -36.02
N ALA A 500 -7.81 -18.66 -36.18
CA ALA A 500 -7.09 -19.92 -36.42
C ALA A 500 -6.18 -19.86 -37.65
N LYS A 501 -6.71 -19.40 -38.80
CA LYS A 501 -5.92 -19.20 -40.02
C LYS A 501 -4.75 -18.24 -39.80
N LYS A 502 -4.93 -17.22 -38.96
CA LYS A 502 -3.86 -16.28 -38.65
C LYS A 502 -2.79 -16.91 -37.76
N ILE A 503 -3.16 -17.70 -36.75
CA ILE A 503 -2.23 -18.45 -35.91
C ILE A 503 -1.37 -19.37 -36.78
N LEU A 504 -1.99 -20.14 -37.69
CA LEU A 504 -1.26 -20.98 -38.64
C LEU A 504 -0.26 -20.18 -39.49
N LYS A 505 -0.68 -19.02 -40.01
CA LYS A 505 0.22 -18.13 -40.78
C LYS A 505 1.40 -17.62 -39.94
N ILE A 506 1.16 -17.24 -38.67
CA ILE A 506 2.23 -16.80 -37.76
C ILE A 506 3.21 -17.94 -37.48
N MET A 507 2.68 -19.16 -37.30
CA MET A 507 3.47 -20.36 -37.01
C MET A 507 4.06 -21.02 -38.27
N LYS A 508 3.78 -20.50 -39.47
CA LYS A 508 4.21 -21.04 -40.77
C LYS A 508 3.74 -22.48 -41.01
N LEU A 509 2.49 -22.79 -40.65
CA LEU A 509 1.86 -24.11 -40.80
C LEU A 509 0.74 -24.11 -41.86
N PRO A 510 0.48 -25.25 -42.53
CA PRO A 510 -0.50 -25.32 -43.61
C PRO A 510 -1.96 -25.23 -43.13
N PRO A 511 -2.91 -24.79 -43.98
CA PRO A 511 -4.33 -24.62 -43.61
C PRO A 511 -5.08 -25.89 -43.19
N ASN A 512 -4.61 -27.08 -43.58
CA ASN A 512 -5.23 -28.37 -43.26
C ASN A 512 -5.04 -28.80 -41.78
N ARG A 513 -4.42 -27.96 -40.96
CA ARG A 513 -4.25 -28.15 -39.50
C ARG A 513 -5.43 -27.58 -38.69
N ILE A 514 -6.60 -27.47 -39.31
CA ILE A 514 -7.86 -27.08 -38.67
C ILE A 514 -8.82 -28.26 -38.75
N GLU A 515 -9.42 -28.60 -37.62
CA GLU A 515 -10.40 -29.66 -37.46
C GLU A 515 -11.68 -29.08 -36.86
N TYR A 516 -12.83 -29.48 -37.40
CA TYR A 516 -14.13 -29.01 -36.94
C TYR A 516 -14.73 -29.99 -35.94
N ILE A 517 -15.17 -29.48 -34.79
CA ILE A 517 -15.75 -30.28 -33.70
C ILE A 517 -17.19 -29.87 -33.42
N THR A 518 -17.93 -30.77 -32.76
CA THR A 518 -19.33 -30.58 -32.35
C THR A 518 -19.49 -29.28 -31.57
N ASP A 519 -20.52 -28.51 -31.91
CA ASP A 519 -20.82 -27.24 -31.27
C ASP A 519 -21.36 -27.41 -29.84
N ARG A 520 -21.22 -26.37 -29.02
CA ARG A 520 -21.76 -26.40 -27.65
C ARG A 520 -23.21 -25.90 -27.58
N PRO A 521 -24.03 -26.38 -26.62
CA PRO A 521 -25.37 -25.86 -26.40
C PRO A 521 -25.37 -24.36 -26.09
N GLY A 522 -26.32 -23.62 -26.66
CA GLY A 522 -26.50 -22.19 -26.36
C GLY A 522 -25.34 -21.27 -26.82
N HIS A 523 -24.55 -21.70 -27.80
CA HIS A 523 -23.36 -20.94 -28.21
C HIS A 523 -23.70 -19.58 -28.85
N ASP A 524 -23.36 -18.51 -28.17
CA ASP A 524 -23.56 -17.15 -28.67
C ASP A 524 -22.73 -16.86 -29.93
N ARG A 525 -23.42 -16.42 -30.98
CA ARG A 525 -22.83 -16.27 -32.33
C ARG A 525 -21.88 -15.08 -32.45
N ARG A 526 -22.19 -13.93 -31.84
CA ARG A 526 -21.40 -12.70 -31.99
C ARG A 526 -21.41 -11.85 -30.71
N TYR A 527 -20.22 -11.49 -30.26
CA TYR A 527 -20.01 -10.40 -29.32
C TYR A 527 -19.23 -9.27 -29.99
N ALA A 528 -19.61 -8.03 -29.70
CA ALA A 528 -18.94 -6.84 -30.17
C ALA A 528 -19.20 -5.69 -29.19
N VAL A 529 -18.14 -5.05 -28.70
CA VAL A 529 -18.24 -4.09 -27.60
C VAL A 529 -17.82 -2.70 -28.08
N SER A 530 -18.61 -1.68 -27.72
CA SER A 530 -18.32 -0.28 -28.02
C SER A 530 -17.61 0.38 -26.84
N TRP A 531 -16.33 0.68 -27.01
CA TRP A 531 -15.53 1.41 -26.02
C TRP A 531 -15.70 2.95 -26.06
N LYS A 532 -16.67 3.48 -26.80
CA LYS A 532 -16.88 4.94 -26.96
C LYS A 532 -17.01 5.69 -25.65
N LYS A 533 -17.66 5.10 -24.64
CA LYS A 533 -17.86 5.76 -23.33
C LYS A 533 -16.52 5.97 -22.60
N ILE A 534 -15.75 4.90 -22.42
CA ILE A 534 -14.47 4.97 -21.72
C ILE A 534 -13.46 5.84 -22.46
N ASN A 535 -13.52 5.87 -23.80
CA ASN A 535 -12.72 6.81 -24.59
C ASN A 535 -13.11 8.26 -24.36
N LYS A 536 -14.41 8.58 -24.46
CA LYS A 536 -14.90 9.95 -24.28
C LYS A 536 -14.61 10.48 -22.88
N GLU A 537 -14.80 9.67 -21.85
CA GLU A 537 -14.67 10.10 -20.46
C GLU A 537 -13.23 10.04 -19.95
N LEU A 538 -12.47 9.01 -20.32
CA LEU A 538 -11.16 8.74 -19.71
C LEU A 538 -10.00 8.81 -20.72
N GLY A 539 -10.27 8.87 -22.02
CA GLY A 539 -9.24 8.85 -23.08
C GLY A 539 -8.69 7.45 -23.37
N TRP A 540 -9.35 6.38 -22.94
CA TRP A 540 -8.92 5.01 -23.23
C TRP A 540 -9.31 4.58 -24.65
N GLU A 541 -8.40 3.94 -25.37
CA GLU A 541 -8.68 3.14 -26.56
C GLU A 541 -7.64 2.02 -26.68
N PRO A 542 -7.92 0.89 -27.35
CA PRO A 542 -6.93 -0.18 -27.57
C PRO A 542 -5.66 0.34 -28.26
N LYS A 543 -4.48 0.00 -27.74
CA LYS A 543 -3.22 0.63 -28.19
C LYS A 543 -2.65 -0.02 -29.45
N GLU A 544 -2.65 -1.34 -29.50
CA GLU A 544 -1.94 -2.10 -30.54
C GLU A 544 -2.90 -2.95 -31.39
N PRO A 545 -2.62 -3.14 -32.70
CA PRO A 545 -3.47 -3.99 -33.53
C PRO A 545 -3.48 -5.45 -33.07
N PHE A 546 -4.67 -6.08 -33.11
CA PHE A 546 -4.89 -7.48 -32.74
C PHE A 546 -3.82 -8.44 -33.29
N TYR A 547 -3.48 -8.35 -34.58
CA TYR A 547 -2.54 -9.26 -35.21
C TYR A 547 -1.09 -9.13 -34.71
N LYS A 548 -0.68 -7.96 -34.23
CA LYS A 548 0.63 -7.76 -33.63
C LYS A 548 0.66 -8.44 -32.26
N ARG A 549 -0.33 -8.15 -31.41
CA ARG A 549 -0.49 -8.78 -30.10
C ARG A 549 -0.67 -10.31 -30.18
N LEU A 550 -1.34 -10.83 -31.22
CA LEU A 550 -1.45 -12.27 -31.45
C LEU A 550 -0.08 -12.91 -31.76
N LYS A 551 0.78 -12.23 -32.53
CA LYS A 551 2.15 -12.69 -32.79
C LYS A 551 2.98 -12.73 -31.50
N GLU A 552 2.88 -11.69 -30.67
CA GLU A 552 3.52 -11.64 -29.35
C GLU A 552 3.02 -12.78 -28.45
N THR A 553 1.71 -13.04 -28.45
CA THR A 553 1.10 -14.16 -27.71
C THR A 553 1.66 -15.51 -28.16
N VAL A 554 1.75 -15.77 -29.47
CA VAL A 554 2.36 -17.00 -30.01
C VAL A 554 3.82 -17.15 -29.57
N ALA A 555 4.59 -16.06 -29.61
CA ALA A 555 5.98 -16.06 -29.17
C ALA A 555 6.08 -16.39 -27.67
N TRP A 556 5.18 -15.84 -26.85
CA TRP A 556 5.15 -16.08 -25.42
C TRP A 556 4.89 -17.56 -25.09
N TYR A 557 3.86 -18.21 -25.67
CA TYR A 557 3.61 -19.64 -25.44
C TYR A 557 4.77 -20.52 -25.92
N ARG A 558 5.46 -20.13 -27.01
CA ARG A 558 6.64 -20.86 -27.48
C ARG A 558 7.80 -20.79 -26.48
N ALA A 559 8.01 -19.62 -25.86
CA ALA A 559 9.10 -19.39 -24.91
C ALA A 559 8.80 -19.92 -23.51
N ASN A 560 7.54 -20.05 -23.13
CA ASN A 560 7.12 -20.36 -21.76
C ASN A 560 6.46 -21.74 -21.63
N LYS A 561 7.06 -22.77 -22.24
CA LYS A 561 6.60 -24.18 -22.09
C LYS A 561 6.49 -24.61 -20.63
N TRP A 562 7.42 -24.14 -19.81
CA TRP A 562 7.46 -24.37 -18.36
C TRP A 562 6.15 -23.99 -17.65
N TRP A 563 5.38 -23.04 -18.19
CA TRP A 563 4.16 -22.55 -17.57
C TRP A 563 2.94 -23.41 -17.93
N TRP A 564 2.79 -23.81 -19.20
CA TRP A 564 1.54 -24.41 -19.68
C TRP A 564 1.57 -25.91 -19.90
N GLN A 565 2.74 -26.54 -19.98
CA GLN A 565 2.86 -27.93 -20.45
C GLN A 565 2.11 -28.92 -19.55
N ASP A 566 2.18 -28.77 -18.24
CA ASP A 566 1.50 -29.67 -17.30
C ASP A 566 -0.01 -29.37 -17.24
N MET A 567 -0.38 -28.10 -17.25
CA MET A 567 -1.79 -27.67 -17.26
C MET A 567 -2.53 -28.16 -18.50
N LYS A 568 -1.83 -28.25 -19.63
CA LYS A 568 -2.37 -28.75 -20.90
C LYS A 568 -2.94 -30.16 -20.78
N ILE A 569 -2.29 -31.03 -19.99
CA ILE A 569 -2.76 -32.39 -19.75
C ILE A 569 -4.13 -32.34 -19.07
N THR A 570 -4.25 -31.53 -18.02
CA THR A 570 -5.50 -31.32 -17.29
C THR A 570 -6.59 -30.72 -18.17
N SER A 571 -6.27 -29.70 -18.99
CA SER A 571 -7.24 -29.07 -19.90
C SER A 571 -7.77 -30.04 -20.97
N GLU A 572 -6.92 -30.87 -21.57
CA GLU A 572 -7.37 -31.84 -22.59
C GLU A 572 -8.15 -33.01 -21.97
N ASN A 573 -7.80 -33.44 -20.74
CA ASN A 573 -8.58 -34.44 -20.03
C ASN A 573 -10.01 -33.98 -19.77
N PHE A 574 -10.23 -32.71 -19.43
CA PHE A 574 -11.57 -32.14 -19.28
C PHE A 574 -12.40 -32.31 -20.57
N TYR A 575 -11.85 -31.97 -21.73
CA TYR A 575 -12.57 -32.09 -23.01
C TYR A 575 -12.80 -33.53 -23.47
N ASN A 576 -11.89 -34.47 -23.14
CA ASN A 576 -12.04 -35.87 -23.52
C ASN A 576 -13.13 -36.62 -22.73
N HIS A 577 -13.56 -36.07 -21.58
CA HIS A 577 -14.59 -36.66 -20.72
C HIS A 577 -15.94 -35.95 -20.84
N GLN A 578 -16.09 -35.02 -21.78
CA GLN A 578 -17.40 -34.46 -22.10
C GLN A 578 -18.23 -35.49 -22.88
N PRO A 579 -19.50 -35.72 -22.49
CA PRO A 579 -20.35 -36.73 -23.10
C PRO A 579 -20.70 -36.49 -24.57
#